data_AF-A0A357TLX7-F1
#
_entry.id   AF-A0A357TLX7-F1
#
_cell.length_a   1.000
_cell.length_b   1.000
_cell.length_c   1.000
_cell.angle_alpha   90.00
_cell.angle_beta   90.00
_cell.angle_gamma   90.00
#
_symmetry.space_group_name_H-M   'P 1'
#
loop_
_entity.id
_entity.type
_entity.pdbx_description
1 polymer ?
#
loop_
_entity_poly.entity_id
_entity_poly.type
_entity_poly.pdbx_seq_one_letter_code
_entity_poly.pdbx_strand_id
1 'polypeptide(L)'
;DKCELADYYLPRSAQWYGADPDEVYMGNPHLDDGSPETGYYCFAGPIVQAANAYLAVQGSSCRAYDLTGAEEAELASQLQAGNPVIFWATLHFGDIQHDPCGEYELPGGRRHEVLHTLHCMVLCGMDDQNFVVADPLDFNRVVPRVQFMKIYRQLGRRAVVIKKDS
;
A
#
# COMPACT_ATOMS: atom_id res chain seq x y z
N ASP A 1 2.89 7.44 -18.95
CA ASP A 1 1.65 6.63 -19.12
C ASP A 1 1.14 6.22 -17.73
N LYS A 2 -0.15 5.90 -17.53
CA LYS A 2 -0.67 5.51 -16.20
C LYS A 2 -0.04 4.20 -15.69
N CYS A 3 0.36 3.32 -16.60
CA CYS A 3 0.91 2.00 -16.29
C CYS A 3 2.43 1.96 -16.14
N GLU A 4 3.12 3.07 -16.44
CA GLU A 4 4.58 3.12 -16.54
C GLU A 4 5.29 2.65 -15.26
N LEU A 5 4.77 3.03 -14.09
CA LEU A 5 5.28 2.56 -12.80
C LEU A 5 5.18 1.04 -12.66
N ALA A 6 4.04 0.46 -13.02
CA ALA A 6 3.81 -0.99 -12.95
C ALA A 6 4.64 -1.77 -13.99
N ASP A 7 4.82 -1.20 -15.18
CA ASP A 7 5.49 -1.87 -16.30
C ASP A 7 7.01 -1.90 -16.16
N TYR A 8 7.60 -0.80 -15.67
CA TYR A 8 9.05 -0.59 -15.76
C TYR A 8 9.76 -0.47 -14.41
N TYR A 9 9.03 -0.16 -13.33
CA TYR A 9 9.66 0.16 -12.05
C TYR A 9 9.26 -0.78 -10.91
N LEU A 10 8.03 -1.31 -10.92
CA LEU A 10 7.52 -2.15 -9.86
C LEU A 10 8.18 -3.55 -9.90
N PRO A 11 8.95 -3.94 -8.87
CA PRO A 11 9.41 -5.32 -8.75
C PRO A 11 8.20 -6.24 -8.65
N ARG A 12 8.19 -7.32 -9.44
CA ARG A 12 7.07 -8.28 -9.46
C ARG A 12 7.56 -9.70 -9.67
N SER A 13 6.83 -10.64 -9.08
CA SER A 13 7.02 -12.06 -9.35
C SER A 13 6.22 -12.50 -10.58
N ALA A 14 6.64 -13.58 -11.24
CA ALA A 14 5.89 -14.15 -12.35
C ALA A 14 4.60 -14.88 -11.90
N GLN A 15 4.56 -15.31 -10.64
CA GLN A 15 3.48 -16.08 -10.01
C GLN A 15 3.18 -15.46 -8.64
N TRP A 16 1.93 -15.50 -8.20
CA TRP A 16 1.56 -14.89 -6.92
C TRP A 16 2.00 -15.72 -5.71
N TYR A 17 2.01 -17.05 -5.81
CA TYR A 17 2.39 -17.92 -4.70
C TYR A 17 3.91 -17.96 -4.50
N GLY A 18 4.35 -18.05 -3.24
CA GLY A 18 5.77 -18.00 -2.88
C GLY A 18 6.43 -16.63 -3.04
N ALA A 19 5.69 -15.62 -3.51
CA ALA A 19 6.16 -14.25 -3.62
C ALA A 19 6.05 -13.55 -2.26
N ASP A 20 7.09 -12.85 -1.82
CA ASP A 20 7.03 -12.03 -0.63
C ASP A 20 6.45 -10.64 -0.98
N PRO A 21 5.24 -10.28 -0.53
CA PRO A 21 4.67 -8.97 -0.83
C PRO A 21 5.46 -7.79 -0.26
N ASP A 22 6.32 -8.01 0.75
CA ASP A 22 7.23 -6.96 1.24
C ASP A 22 8.42 -6.73 0.28
N GLU A 23 8.65 -7.60 -0.71
CA GLU A 23 9.78 -7.55 -1.66
C GLU A 23 9.35 -7.39 -3.13
N VAL A 24 8.18 -7.91 -3.51
CA VAL A 24 7.67 -7.85 -4.89
C VAL A 24 6.14 -7.75 -4.93
N TYR A 25 5.60 -7.21 -6.02
CA TYR A 25 4.20 -7.42 -6.37
C TYR A 25 3.96 -8.88 -6.72
N MET A 26 2.96 -9.49 -6.07
CA MET A 26 2.57 -10.87 -6.26
C MET A 26 1.87 -11.05 -7.61
N GLY A 27 2.59 -11.53 -8.62
CA GLY A 27 2.03 -11.81 -9.96
C GLY A 27 2.02 -10.61 -10.91
N ASN A 28 0.94 -10.43 -11.67
CA ASN A 28 0.85 -9.38 -12.69
C ASN A 28 -0.27 -8.37 -12.39
N PRO A 29 0.04 -7.08 -12.16
CA PRO A 29 -0.96 -6.05 -11.83
C PRO A 29 -1.92 -5.68 -12.99
N HIS A 30 -1.66 -6.17 -14.21
CA HIS A 30 -2.51 -5.93 -15.38
C HIS A 30 -3.55 -6.99 -15.65
N LEU A 31 -3.40 -8.17 -15.03
CA LEU A 31 -4.30 -9.28 -15.29
C LEU A 31 -5.46 -9.19 -14.30
N ASP A 32 -6.67 -9.36 -14.83
CA ASP A 32 -7.93 -9.31 -14.08
C ASP A 32 -7.97 -10.35 -12.94
N ASP A 33 -8.86 -10.10 -11.99
CA ASP A 33 -9.26 -10.95 -10.86
C ASP A 33 -9.98 -12.26 -11.25
N GLY A 34 -9.79 -12.71 -12.50
CA GLY A 34 -10.36 -13.95 -13.01
C GLY A 34 -9.87 -15.16 -12.23
N SER A 35 -10.63 -16.27 -12.24
CA SER A 35 -10.23 -17.50 -11.55
C SER A 35 -9.42 -18.45 -12.47
N PRO A 36 -8.20 -18.86 -12.09
CA PRO A 36 -7.48 -18.49 -10.87
C PRO A 36 -6.82 -17.12 -10.99
N GLU A 37 -6.81 -16.38 -9.87
CA GLU A 37 -6.24 -15.04 -9.79
C GLU A 37 -4.73 -15.09 -10.11
N THR A 38 -4.27 -14.12 -10.90
CA THR A 38 -2.89 -14.11 -11.44
C THR A 38 -2.06 -12.94 -10.93
N GLY A 39 -2.67 -12.04 -10.15
CA GLY A 39 -2.02 -10.92 -9.48
C GLY A 39 -2.80 -10.55 -8.22
N TYR A 40 -2.11 -10.19 -7.14
CA TYR A 40 -2.73 -9.77 -5.88
C TYR A 40 -2.27 -8.36 -5.50
N TYR A 41 -1.16 -8.25 -4.77
CA TYR A 41 -0.71 -6.99 -4.20
C TYR A 41 0.79 -7.00 -3.88
N CYS A 42 1.29 -5.85 -3.46
CA CYS A 42 2.52 -5.70 -2.69
C CYS A 42 2.26 -4.82 -1.47
N PHE A 43 3.20 -4.80 -0.54
CA PHE A 43 3.28 -3.90 0.59
C PHE A 43 4.20 -2.70 0.29
N ALA A 44 4.74 -2.07 1.34
CA ALA A 44 5.46 -0.80 1.24
C ALA A 44 6.75 -0.88 0.43
N GLY A 45 7.53 -1.95 0.61
CA GLY A 45 8.87 -2.10 0.02
C GLY A 45 8.90 -1.92 -1.51
N PRO A 46 8.11 -2.68 -2.29
CA PRO A 46 8.10 -2.58 -3.75
C PRO A 46 7.66 -1.20 -4.24
N ILE A 47 6.72 -0.56 -3.53
CA ILE A 47 6.25 0.79 -3.85
C ILE A 47 7.36 1.83 -3.62
N VAL A 48 8.09 1.74 -2.51
CA VAL A 48 9.23 2.63 -2.22
C VAL A 48 10.32 2.47 -3.29
N GLN A 49 10.64 1.24 -3.67
CA GLN A 49 11.61 0.96 -4.71
C GLN A 49 11.19 1.54 -6.06
N ALA A 50 9.96 1.25 -6.51
CA ALA A 50 9.43 1.74 -7.78
C ALA A 50 9.41 3.27 -7.82
N ALA A 51 8.86 3.90 -6.78
CA ALA A 51 8.72 5.34 -6.70
C ALA A 51 10.08 6.04 -6.73
N ASN A 52 11.06 5.56 -5.96
CA ASN A 52 12.40 6.16 -5.94
C ASN A 52 13.14 5.98 -7.27
N ALA A 53 13.01 4.82 -7.92
CA ALA A 53 13.61 4.60 -9.24
C ALA A 53 13.01 5.55 -10.29
N TYR A 54 11.68 5.71 -10.29
CA TYR A 54 10.99 6.66 -11.17
C TYR A 54 11.40 8.11 -10.89
N LEU A 55 11.35 8.54 -9.62
CA LEU A 55 11.71 9.90 -9.20
C LEU A 55 13.15 10.27 -9.55
N ALA A 56 14.08 9.30 -9.49
CA ALA A 56 15.47 9.50 -9.90
C ALA A 56 15.60 9.77 -11.41
N VAL A 57 14.90 8.99 -12.25
CA VAL A 57 14.87 9.21 -13.72
C VAL A 57 14.27 10.57 -14.06
N GLN A 58 13.25 11.01 -13.32
CA GLN A 58 12.62 12.32 -13.51
C GLN A 58 13.46 13.49 -12.95
N GLY A 59 14.62 13.23 -12.33
CA GLY A 59 15.44 14.28 -11.71
C GLY A 59 14.74 14.99 -10.54
N SER A 60 13.77 14.31 -9.90
CA SER A 60 12.98 14.89 -8.82
C SER A 60 13.80 15.04 -7.54
N SER A 61 13.57 16.13 -6.80
CA SER A 61 14.09 16.36 -5.45
C SER A 61 13.31 15.60 -4.37
N CYS A 62 12.24 14.89 -4.75
CA CYS A 62 11.46 14.07 -3.82
C CYS A 62 11.97 12.64 -3.77
N ARG A 63 11.72 12.00 -2.63
CA ARG A 63 11.97 10.57 -2.38
C ARG A 63 10.78 9.96 -1.65
N ALA A 64 10.57 8.68 -1.91
CA ALA A 64 9.65 7.83 -1.18
C ALA A 64 10.34 7.24 0.05
N TYR A 65 9.63 7.26 1.18
CA TYR A 65 10.08 6.77 2.47
C TYR A 65 9.06 5.80 3.04
N ASP A 66 9.54 4.65 3.50
CA ASP A 66 8.73 3.71 4.27
C ASP A 66 8.45 4.29 5.66
N LEU A 67 7.17 4.43 5.99
CA LEU A 67 6.66 4.84 7.30
C LEU A 67 5.96 3.68 8.01
N THR A 68 6.23 2.44 7.61
CA THR A 68 5.63 1.27 8.25
C THR A 68 5.92 1.29 9.75
N GLY A 69 4.85 1.19 10.55
CA GLY A 69 4.89 1.32 12.00
C GLY A 69 4.51 2.71 12.53
N ALA A 70 4.39 3.72 11.67
CA ALA A 70 4.02 5.08 12.07
C ALA A 70 2.67 5.12 12.78
N GLU A 71 2.60 5.85 13.90
CA GLU A 71 1.36 6.08 14.64
C GLU A 71 0.60 7.31 14.12
N GLU A 72 -0.62 7.52 14.62
CA GLU A 72 -1.52 8.59 14.19
C GLU A 72 -0.85 9.98 14.20
N ALA A 73 -0.03 10.26 15.22
CA ALA A 73 0.67 11.55 15.35
C ALA A 73 1.69 11.78 14.22
N GLU A 74 2.37 10.72 13.75
CA GLU A 74 3.33 10.80 12.65
C GLU A 74 2.62 10.98 11.31
N LEU A 75 1.51 10.26 11.09
CA LEU A 75 0.65 10.45 9.92
C LEU A 75 0.11 11.88 9.89
N ALA A 76 -0.42 12.37 11.01
CA ALA A 76 -0.90 13.73 11.16
C ALA A 76 0.17 14.78 10.88
N SER A 77 1.41 14.56 11.34
CA SER A 77 2.54 15.44 11.07
C SER A 77 2.89 15.50 9.58
N GLN A 78 2.85 14.37 8.86
CA GLN A 78 3.05 14.38 7.41
C GLN A 78 1.97 15.21 6.70
N LEU A 79 0.70 15.02 7.06
CA LEU A 79 -0.41 15.77 6.47
C LEU A 79 -0.31 17.27 6.73
N GLN A 80 0.05 17.67 7.95
CA GLN A 80 0.29 19.09 8.31
C GLN A 80 1.44 19.70 7.52
N ALA A 81 2.47 18.91 7.19
CA ALA A 81 3.58 19.32 6.33
C ALA A 81 3.20 19.34 4.84
N GLY A 82 1.96 18.99 4.47
CA GLY A 82 1.49 18.92 3.09
C GLY A 82 1.93 17.65 2.36
N ASN A 83 2.40 16.63 3.06
CA ASN A 83 2.84 15.36 2.49
C ASN A 83 1.71 14.32 2.59
N PRO A 84 1.05 13.94 1.48
CA PRO A 84 0.09 12.85 1.49
C PRO A 84 0.79 11.50 1.75
N VAL A 85 0.06 10.56 2.35
CA VAL A 85 0.61 9.26 2.77
C VAL A 85 -0.14 8.13 2.09
N ILE A 86 0.57 7.30 1.33
CA ILE A 86 0.06 6.03 0.80
C ILE A 86 -0.04 5.05 1.97
N PHE A 87 -1.14 4.32 2.12
CA PHE A 87 -1.32 3.36 3.20
C PHE A 87 -2.14 2.16 2.77
N TRP A 88 -2.04 1.08 3.54
CA TRP A 88 -2.82 -0.13 3.35
C TRP A 88 -3.90 -0.24 4.42
N ALA A 89 -5.11 -0.56 3.99
CA ALA A 89 -6.27 -0.84 4.82
C ALA A 89 -7.14 -1.93 4.17
N THR A 90 -8.33 -2.18 4.70
CA THR A 90 -9.32 -3.04 4.05
C THR A 90 -10.24 -2.23 3.15
N LEU A 91 -10.82 -2.88 2.13
CA LEU A 91 -11.90 -2.32 1.34
C LEU A 91 -13.01 -1.75 2.25
N HIS A 92 -13.39 -0.50 1.99
CA HIS A 92 -14.38 0.25 2.78
C HIS A 92 -14.11 0.32 4.29
N PHE A 93 -12.87 0.08 4.74
CA PHE A 93 -12.52 -0.04 6.16
C PHE A 93 -13.36 -1.11 6.89
N GLY A 94 -13.74 -2.17 6.19
CA GLY A 94 -14.44 -3.33 6.75
C GLY A 94 -13.51 -4.31 7.48
N ASP A 95 -14.03 -5.48 7.82
CA ASP A 95 -13.23 -6.52 8.49
C ASP A 95 -12.20 -7.16 7.55
N ILE A 96 -11.12 -7.68 8.13
CA ILE A 96 -10.10 -8.43 7.40
C ILE A 96 -10.67 -9.76 6.95
N GLN A 97 -10.49 -10.07 5.67
CA GLN A 97 -10.83 -11.37 5.09
C GLN A 97 -9.61 -11.93 4.36
N HIS A 98 -9.43 -13.23 4.50
CA HIS A 98 -8.36 -13.96 3.84
C HIS A 98 -8.90 -14.67 2.61
N ASP A 99 -8.05 -14.81 1.60
CA ASP A 99 -8.41 -15.48 0.36
C ASP A 99 -8.51 -17.01 0.58
N PRO A 100 -9.48 -17.70 -0.06
CA PRO A 100 -9.61 -19.16 0.04
C PRO A 100 -8.39 -19.95 -0.45
N CYS A 101 -7.50 -19.34 -1.24
CA CYS A 101 -6.25 -19.99 -1.68
C CYS A 101 -5.29 -20.32 -0.52
N GLY A 102 -5.48 -19.72 0.66
CA GLY A 102 -4.79 -20.07 1.90
C GLY A 102 -3.46 -19.36 2.12
N GLU A 103 -2.59 -19.99 2.91
CA GLU A 103 -1.26 -19.48 3.26
C GLU A 103 -0.15 -20.22 2.51
N TYR A 104 0.99 -19.56 2.33
CA TYR A 104 2.21 -20.19 1.82
C TYR A 104 3.44 -19.76 2.63
N GLU A 105 4.48 -20.60 2.56
CA GLU A 105 5.75 -20.32 3.24
C GLU A 105 6.63 -19.37 2.42
N LEU A 106 7.22 -18.40 3.11
CA LEU A 106 8.20 -17.47 2.62
C LEU A 106 9.62 -17.91 3.01
N PRO A 107 10.66 -17.39 2.34
CA PRO A 107 12.04 -17.59 2.77
C PRO A 107 12.24 -17.27 4.26
N GLY A 108 12.97 -18.14 4.94
CA GLY A 108 13.22 -18.02 6.39
C GLY A 108 12.10 -18.58 7.28
N GLY A 109 11.12 -19.28 6.72
CA GLY A 109 10.07 -19.98 7.48
C GLY A 109 8.94 -19.06 7.96
N ARG A 110 8.89 -17.81 7.49
CA ARG A 110 7.72 -16.94 7.66
C ARG A 110 6.55 -17.52 6.86
N ARG A 111 5.32 -17.26 7.31
CA ARG A 111 4.11 -17.60 6.57
C ARG A 111 3.42 -16.34 6.10
N HIS A 112 2.86 -16.40 4.90
CA HIS A 112 2.03 -15.35 4.34
C HIS A 112 0.62 -15.88 4.11
N GLU A 113 -0.35 -15.29 4.79
CA GLU A 113 -1.77 -15.49 4.51
C GLU A 113 -2.23 -14.43 3.51
N VAL A 114 -2.83 -14.88 2.41
CA VAL A 114 -3.30 -13.97 1.35
C VAL A 114 -4.55 -13.21 1.83
N LEU A 115 -4.55 -11.90 1.67
CA LEU A 115 -5.61 -11.00 2.13
C LEU A 115 -6.54 -10.64 0.98
N HIS A 116 -7.80 -11.08 1.06
CA HIS A 116 -8.80 -10.81 0.04
C HIS A 116 -9.29 -9.35 0.09
N THR A 117 -9.44 -8.77 1.27
CA THR A 117 -9.96 -7.39 1.42
C THR A 117 -8.87 -6.32 1.44
N LEU A 118 -7.61 -6.66 1.19
CA LEU A 118 -6.52 -5.68 1.22
C LEU A 118 -6.74 -4.59 0.16
N HIS A 119 -6.52 -3.35 0.55
CA HIS A 119 -6.65 -2.19 -0.32
C HIS A 119 -5.57 -1.16 -0.02
N CYS A 120 -5.09 -0.49 -1.07
CA CYS A 120 -4.09 0.57 -0.96
C CYS A 120 -4.72 1.91 -1.39
N MET A 121 -4.57 2.93 -0.54
CA MET A 121 -5.21 4.24 -0.71
C MET A 121 -4.25 5.36 -0.32
N VAL A 122 -4.66 6.61 -0.55
CA VAL A 122 -3.86 7.79 -0.17
C VAL A 122 -4.59 8.62 0.88
N LEU A 123 -3.95 8.82 2.02
CA LEU A 123 -4.37 9.73 3.08
C LEU A 123 -3.95 11.15 2.69
N CYS A 124 -4.91 12.04 2.48
CA CYS A 124 -4.69 13.36 1.89
C CYS A 124 -5.15 14.53 2.76
N GLY A 125 -5.84 14.27 3.88
CA GLY A 125 -6.26 15.31 4.79
C GLY A 125 -6.77 14.76 6.12
N MET A 126 -7.01 15.65 7.07
CA MET A 126 -7.59 15.32 8.36
C MET A 126 -8.27 16.54 9.00
N ASP A 127 -9.26 16.27 9.84
CA ASP A 127 -9.78 17.19 10.85
C ASP A 127 -9.67 16.52 12.24
N ASP A 128 -10.21 17.14 13.29
CA ASP A 128 -10.11 16.62 14.67
C ASP A 128 -10.74 15.22 14.87
N GLN A 129 -11.66 14.82 14.01
CA GLN A 129 -12.45 13.59 14.15
C GLN A 129 -12.20 12.59 13.02
N ASN A 130 -11.78 13.06 11.84
CA ASN A 130 -11.75 12.28 10.62
C ASN A 130 -10.44 12.41 9.85
N PHE A 131 -10.20 11.39 9.04
CA PHE A 131 -9.25 11.39 7.95
C PHE A 131 -9.98 11.52 6.61
N VAL A 132 -9.34 12.18 5.65
CA VAL A 132 -9.78 12.25 4.25
C VAL A 132 -8.87 11.37 3.41
N VAL A 133 -9.47 10.45 2.67
CA VAL A 133 -8.80 9.40 1.91
C VAL A 133 -9.19 9.52 0.45
N ALA A 134 -8.20 9.50 -0.45
CA ALA A 134 -8.41 9.27 -1.86
C ALA A 134 -8.34 7.76 -2.13
N ASP A 135 -9.49 7.20 -2.52
CA ASP A 135 -9.69 5.79 -2.81
C ASP A 135 -9.57 5.57 -4.33
N PRO A 136 -8.70 4.69 -4.85
CA PRO A 136 -8.59 4.49 -6.29
C PRO A 136 -9.79 3.76 -6.91
N LEU A 137 -10.67 3.14 -6.11
CA LEU A 137 -11.88 2.45 -6.58
C LEU A 137 -13.15 3.30 -6.49
N ASP A 138 -13.10 4.46 -5.82
CA ASP A 138 -14.27 5.32 -5.57
C ASP A 138 -13.85 6.81 -5.52
N PHE A 139 -14.75 7.72 -5.16
CA PHE A 139 -14.40 9.11 -4.84
C PHE A 139 -13.82 9.26 -3.43
N ASN A 140 -13.24 10.43 -3.13
CA ASN A 140 -12.68 10.72 -1.81
C ASN A 140 -13.66 10.42 -0.67
N ARG A 141 -13.17 9.76 0.38
CA ARG A 141 -13.96 9.28 1.51
C ARG A 141 -13.50 9.95 2.80
N VAL A 142 -14.45 10.25 3.68
CA VAL A 142 -14.19 10.73 5.04
C VAL A 142 -14.36 9.54 5.98
N VAL A 143 -13.34 9.27 6.78
CA VAL A 143 -13.26 8.09 7.64
C VAL A 143 -12.99 8.52 9.08
N PRO A 144 -13.79 8.10 10.07
CA PRO A 144 -13.51 8.40 11.47
C PRO A 144 -12.11 7.90 11.86
N ARG A 145 -11.32 8.75 12.54
CA ARG A 145 -9.93 8.43 12.95
C ARG A 145 -9.83 7.10 13.69
N VAL A 146 -10.78 6.83 14.60
CA VAL A 146 -10.83 5.59 15.38
C VAL A 146 -10.96 4.36 14.47
N GLN A 147 -11.83 4.41 13.46
CA GLN A 147 -12.02 3.30 12.53
C GLN A 147 -10.81 3.13 11.61
N PHE A 148 -10.29 4.23 11.08
CA PHE A 148 -9.06 4.22 10.27
C PHE A 148 -7.92 3.54 11.04
N MET A 149 -7.62 4.01 12.26
CA MET A 149 -6.50 3.54 13.04
C MET A 149 -6.69 2.08 13.50
N LYS A 150 -7.93 1.63 13.71
CA LYS A 150 -8.22 0.22 13.99
C LYS A 150 -7.75 -0.66 12.82
N ILE A 151 -8.23 -0.40 11.61
CA ILE A 151 -7.93 -1.21 10.43
C ILE A 151 -6.45 -1.11 10.04
N TYR A 152 -5.91 0.11 10.01
CA TYR A 152 -4.51 0.37 9.71
C TYR A 152 -3.56 -0.41 10.63
N ARG A 153 -3.87 -0.50 11.94
CA ARG A 153 -3.09 -1.32 12.88
C ARG A 153 -3.21 -2.81 12.62
N GLN A 154 -4.40 -3.30 12.31
CA GLN A 154 -4.60 -4.73 12.00
C GLN A 154 -3.84 -5.17 10.74
N LEU A 155 -3.61 -4.25 9.80
CA LEU A 155 -2.81 -4.49 8.58
C LEU A 155 -1.36 -4.04 8.70
N GLY A 156 -0.81 -4.05 9.91
CA GLY A 156 0.63 -3.89 10.16
C GLY A 156 1.13 -2.45 10.09
N ARG A 157 0.24 -1.44 10.07
CA ARG A 157 0.59 -0.02 10.02
C ARG A 157 1.49 0.31 8.82
N ARG A 158 1.18 -0.23 7.65
CA ARG A 158 1.99 -0.03 6.43
C ARG A 158 1.67 1.32 5.80
N ALA A 159 2.70 2.13 5.62
CA ALA A 159 2.56 3.47 5.06
C ALA A 159 3.80 3.88 4.28
N VAL A 160 3.62 4.70 3.24
CA VAL A 160 4.69 5.28 2.43
C VAL A 160 4.40 6.76 2.22
N VAL A 161 5.39 7.62 2.43
CA VAL A 161 5.28 9.05 2.12
C VAL A 161 6.24 9.42 1.00
N ILE A 162 5.82 10.32 0.12
CA ILE A 162 6.71 10.96 -0.86
C ILE A 162 6.89 12.42 -0.44
N LYS A 163 8.13 12.82 -0.17
CA LYS A 163 8.46 14.18 0.26
C LYS A 163 9.83 14.61 -0.26
N LYS A 164 10.12 15.91 -0.19
CA LYS A 164 11.47 16.42 -0.49
C LYS A 164 12.47 15.90 0.53
N ASP A 165 13.70 15.66 0.07
CA ASP A 165 14.81 15.43 0.98
C ASP A 165 14.98 16.66 1.87
N SER A 166 15.17 16.41 3.17
CA SER A 166 15.34 17.44 4.20
C SER A 166 16.77 17.94 4.24
#